data_AF-A0A227JAT8-F1
#
_entry.id   AF-A0A227JAT8-F1
#
_cell.length_a   1.000
_cell.length_b   1.000
_cell.length_c   1.000
_cell.angle_alpha   90.00
_cell.angle_beta   90.00
_cell.angle_gamma   90.00
#
_symmetry.space_group_name_H-M   'P 1'
#
loop_
_entity.id
_entity.type
_entity.pdbx_description
1 polymer ?
#
loop_
_entity_poly.entity_id
_entity_poly.type
_entity_poly.pdbx_seq_one_letter_code
_entity_poly.pdbx_strand_id
1 'polypeptide(L)'
;MKLRTVAASLLLMLSATTVRASAADVGAPVPIYTEAELIKLIEQNKHLQRVRADNCQLVEDIVARATRINLPAYEFLYGDMLAWGVCVEQDVELGLYYMENAAQQGLPAALEQIGRYYS
;
A
#
# COMPACT_ATOMS: atom_id res chain seq x y z
N MET A 1 13.73 -9.11 -50.72
CA MET A 1 14.26 -8.65 -49.41
C MET A 1 13.17 -8.50 -48.34
N LYS A 2 11.95 -8.03 -48.65
CA LYS A 2 10.85 -7.85 -47.68
C LYS A 2 10.29 -9.15 -47.06
N LEU A 3 10.35 -10.28 -47.77
CA LEU A 3 9.83 -11.57 -47.27
C LEU A 3 10.69 -12.17 -46.14
N ARG A 4 12.01 -11.95 -46.18
CA ARG A 4 12.96 -12.42 -45.16
C ARG A 4 12.86 -11.62 -43.87
N THR A 5 12.60 -10.32 -43.96
CA THR A 5 12.37 -9.47 -42.79
C THR A 5 11.04 -9.78 -42.11
N VAL A 6 9.97 -10.07 -42.87
CA VAL A 6 8.68 -10.51 -42.30
C VAL A 6 8.80 -11.86 -41.60
N ALA A 7 9.53 -12.82 -42.19
CA ALA A 7 9.77 -14.11 -41.56
C ALA A 7 10.59 -13.97 -40.26
N ALA A 8 11.62 -13.12 -40.25
CA ALA A 8 12.42 -12.85 -39.06
C ALA A 8 11.61 -12.19 -37.92
N SER A 9 10.71 -11.26 -38.24
CA SER A 9 9.80 -10.65 -37.26
C SER A 9 8.79 -11.64 -36.67
N LEU A 10 8.32 -12.60 -37.46
CA LEU A 10 7.37 -13.63 -37.02
C LEU A 10 8.04 -14.67 -36.10
N LEU A 11 9.31 -14.98 -36.34
CA LEU A 11 10.12 -15.85 -35.49
C LEU A 11 10.44 -15.20 -34.13
N LEU A 12 10.64 -13.88 -34.07
CA LEU A 12 10.90 -13.15 -32.83
C LEU A 12 9.68 -13.14 -31.88
N MET A 13 8.46 -13.10 -32.44
CA MET A 13 7.20 -13.18 -31.69
C MET A 13 6.96 -14.59 -31.09
N LEU A 14 7.48 -15.65 -31.71
CA LEU A 14 7.32 -17.02 -31.24
C LEU A 14 8.23 -17.37 -30.06
N SER A 15 9.28 -16.59 -29.82
CA SER A 15 10.21 -16.74 -28.68
C SER A 15 9.78 -15.97 -27.42
N ALA A 16 8.55 -15.42 -27.39
CA ALA A 16 8.00 -14.83 -26.17
C ALA A 16 7.74 -15.96 -25.14
N THR A 17 8.75 -16.25 -24.32
CA THR A 17 8.64 -17.14 -23.17
C THR A 17 7.53 -16.62 -22.28
N THR A 18 6.50 -17.43 -22.08
CA THR A 18 5.45 -17.16 -21.11
C THR A 18 6.06 -17.20 -19.71
N VAL A 19 6.30 -16.03 -19.13
CA VAL A 19 6.65 -15.92 -17.71
C VAL A 19 5.40 -16.36 -16.93
N ARG A 20 5.43 -17.58 -16.38
CA ARG A 20 4.40 -18.06 -15.46
C ARG A 20 4.70 -17.48 -14.08
N ALA A 21 3.97 -16.44 -13.69
CA ALA A 21 3.89 -16.04 -12.29
C ALA A 21 3.26 -17.19 -11.49
N SER A 22 3.97 -17.70 -10.48
CA SER A 22 3.44 -18.70 -9.57
C SER A 22 2.64 -18.00 -8.48
N ALA A 23 1.34 -18.23 -8.42
CA ALA A 23 0.49 -17.70 -7.33
C ALA A 23 0.88 -18.27 -5.94
N ALA A 24 1.71 -19.31 -5.88
CA ALA A 24 2.15 -19.91 -4.63
C ALA A 24 3.01 -18.97 -3.76
N ASP A 25 3.62 -17.94 -4.36
CA ASP A 25 4.54 -17.03 -3.66
C ASP A 25 3.82 -15.96 -2.82
N VAL A 26 2.56 -15.64 -3.17
CA VAL A 26 1.80 -14.54 -2.56
C VAL A 26 0.89 -15.04 -1.43
N GLY A 27 0.58 -16.33 -1.41
CA GLY A 27 -0.33 -16.94 -0.42
C GLY A 27 -1.81 -16.75 -0.75
N ALA A 28 -2.67 -17.05 0.22
CA ALA A 28 -4.11 -16.84 0.06
C ALA A 28 -4.45 -15.35 0.08
N PRO A 29 -5.47 -14.90 -0.69
CA PRO A 29 -5.91 -13.50 -0.67
C PRO A 29 -6.31 -13.07 0.73
N VAL A 30 -5.74 -11.95 1.18
CA VAL A 30 -6.11 -11.33 2.45
C VAL A 30 -7.25 -10.34 2.18
N PRO A 31 -8.36 -10.37 2.96
CA PRO A 31 -9.39 -9.35 2.84
C PRO A 31 -8.92 -8.02 3.42
N ILE A 32 -9.31 -6.92 2.77
CA ILE A 32 -9.04 -5.58 3.26
C ILE A 32 -9.76 -5.32 4.60
N TYR A 33 -9.13 -4.57 5.50
CA TYR A 33 -9.69 -4.30 6.82
C TYR A 33 -10.96 -3.44 6.71
N THR A 34 -11.96 -3.71 7.55
CA THR A 34 -12.99 -2.69 7.78
C THR A 34 -12.39 -1.48 8.52
N GLU A 35 -13.04 -0.33 8.42
CA GLU A 35 -12.56 0.88 9.08
C GLU A 35 -12.50 0.71 10.61
N ALA A 36 -13.51 0.05 11.19
CA ALA A 36 -13.55 -0.25 12.62
C ALA A 36 -12.42 -1.19 13.08
N GLU A 37 -12.09 -2.22 12.28
CA GLU A 37 -10.96 -3.10 12.56
C GLU A 37 -9.63 -2.36 12.47
N LEU A 38 -9.46 -1.51 11.45
CA LEU A 38 -8.25 -0.73 11.28
C LEU A 38 -8.05 0.27 12.41
N ILE A 39 -9.09 1.00 12.82
CA ILE A 39 -9.03 1.93 13.96
C ILE A 39 -8.57 1.18 15.22
N LYS A 40 -9.15 0.01 15.50
CA LYS A 40 -8.73 -0.81 16.64
C LYS A 40 -7.27 -1.26 16.56
N LEU A 41 -6.76 -1.56 15.36
CA LEU A 41 -5.35 -1.88 15.15
C LEU A 41 -4.44 -0.67 15.42
N ILE A 42 -4.86 0.52 14.98
CA ILE A 42 -4.14 1.78 15.18
C ILE A 42 -4.08 2.14 16.67
N GLU A 43 -5.22 2.08 17.38
CA GLU A 43 -5.29 2.34 18.83
C GLU A 43 -4.41 1.39 19.64
N GLN A 44 -4.18 0.18 19.14
CA GLN A 44 -3.29 -0.82 19.74
C GLN A 44 -1.84 -0.73 19.26
N ASN A 45 -1.54 0.18 18.33
CA ASN A 45 -0.25 0.32 17.67
C ASN A 45 0.23 -0.98 17.01
N LYS A 46 -0.70 -1.71 16.37
CA LYS A 46 -0.48 -3.03 15.72
C LYS A 46 -0.71 -3.01 14.21
N HIS A 47 -1.19 -1.90 13.66
CA HIS A 47 -1.54 -1.76 12.24
C HIS A 47 -0.34 -2.05 11.31
N LEU A 48 0.84 -1.50 11.59
CA LEU A 48 2.04 -1.80 10.78
C LEU A 48 2.50 -3.25 10.90
N GLN A 49 2.44 -3.82 12.12
CA GLN A 49 2.73 -5.25 12.32
C GLN A 49 1.76 -6.11 11.51
N ARG A 50 0.48 -5.74 11.49
CA ARG A 50 -0.55 -6.45 10.74
C ARG A 50 -0.30 -6.39 9.24
N VAL A 51 0.02 -5.22 8.69
CA VAL A 51 0.37 -5.06 7.25
C VAL A 51 1.56 -5.94 6.85
N ARG A 52 2.59 -6.05 7.70
CA ARG A 52 3.71 -6.98 7.47
C ARG A 52 3.29 -8.44 7.56
N ALA A 53 2.45 -8.79 8.52
CA ALA A 53 1.95 -10.16 8.69
C ALA A 53 1.07 -10.61 7.51
N ASP A 54 0.42 -9.66 6.84
CA ASP A 54 -0.36 -9.88 5.62
C ASP A 54 0.52 -9.87 4.35
N ASN A 55 1.85 -9.99 4.50
CA ASN A 55 2.86 -10.02 3.44
C ASN A 55 2.75 -8.85 2.45
N CYS A 56 2.37 -7.67 2.93
CA CYS A 56 2.20 -6.47 2.11
C CYS A 56 1.20 -6.62 0.94
N GLN A 57 0.31 -7.62 0.94
CA GLN A 57 -0.62 -7.87 -0.16
C GLN A 57 -1.62 -6.72 -0.39
N LEU A 58 -1.86 -5.90 0.63
CA LEU A 58 -2.90 -4.89 0.67
C LEU A 58 -2.42 -3.47 0.30
N VAL A 59 -1.15 -3.29 -0.09
CA VAL A 59 -0.55 -1.95 -0.30
C VAL A 59 -1.37 -1.10 -1.27
N GLU A 60 -1.70 -1.61 -2.45
CA GLU A 60 -2.44 -0.85 -3.46
C GLU A 60 -3.85 -0.45 -2.99
N ASP A 61 -4.53 -1.35 -2.27
CA ASP A 61 -5.85 -1.06 -1.71
C ASP A 61 -5.79 -0.02 -0.58
N ILE A 62 -4.76 -0.09 0.27
CA ILE A 62 -4.49 0.90 1.32
C ILE A 62 -4.24 2.27 0.68
N VAL A 63 -3.37 2.34 -0.32
CA VAL A 63 -3.04 3.57 -1.06
C VAL A 63 -4.27 4.14 -1.75
N ALA A 64 -5.09 3.32 -2.41
CA ALA A 64 -6.31 3.79 -3.07
C ALA A 64 -7.30 4.39 -2.06
N ARG A 65 -7.48 3.75 -0.90
CA ARG A 65 -8.38 4.24 0.16
C ARG A 65 -7.87 5.51 0.82
N ALA A 66 -6.56 5.64 1.00
CA ALA A 66 -5.93 6.84 1.53
C ALA A 66 -5.98 8.02 0.54
N THR A 67 -5.68 7.79 -0.74
CA THR A 67 -5.39 8.86 -1.71
C THR A 67 -6.51 9.18 -2.70
N ARG A 68 -7.54 8.33 -2.79
CA ARG A 68 -8.68 8.52 -3.70
C ARG A 68 -9.99 8.64 -2.96
N ILE A 69 -10.17 7.84 -1.91
CA ILE A 69 -11.39 7.83 -1.09
C ILE A 69 -11.23 8.78 0.11
N ASN A 70 -10.00 9.05 0.53
CA ASN A 70 -9.65 9.92 1.66
C ASN A 70 -10.25 9.43 2.98
N LEU A 71 -10.22 8.10 3.21
CA LEU A 71 -10.69 7.52 4.48
C LEU A 71 -9.67 7.82 5.59
N PRO A 72 -10.05 8.50 6.69
CA PRO A 72 -9.09 8.99 7.68
C PRO A 72 -8.20 7.89 8.29
N ALA A 73 -8.77 6.73 8.61
CA ALA A 73 -8.00 5.60 9.16
C ALA A 73 -6.97 5.06 8.15
N TYR A 74 -7.28 5.10 6.86
CA TYR A 74 -6.37 4.68 5.79
C TYR A 74 -5.32 5.74 5.46
N GLU A 75 -5.67 7.02 5.52
CA GLU A 75 -4.68 8.10 5.46
C GLU A 75 -3.67 7.98 6.60
N PHE A 76 -4.13 7.76 7.84
CA PHE A 76 -3.23 7.54 8.97
C PHE A 76 -2.35 6.30 8.77
N LEU A 77 -2.93 5.16 8.38
CA LEU A 77 -2.18 3.93 8.11
C LEU A 77 -1.11 4.14 7.02
N TYR A 78 -1.50 4.75 5.89
CA TYR A 78 -0.58 5.01 4.80
C TYR A 78 0.51 6.00 5.20
N GLY A 79 0.15 7.02 5.98
CA GLY A 79 1.09 7.95 6.58
C GLY A 79 2.14 7.24 7.43
N ASP A 80 1.73 6.32 8.29
CA ASP A 80 2.64 5.51 9.11
C ASP A 80 3.48 4.54 8.27
N MET A 81 2.91 3.95 7.22
CA MET A 81 3.67 3.11 6.28
C MET A 81 4.80 3.89 5.61
N LEU A 82 4.52 5.12 5.15
CA LEU A 82 5.51 6.02 4.55
C LEU A 82 6.56 6.48 5.56
N ALA A 83 6.13 6.89 6.76
CA ALA A 83 7.03 7.38 7.81
C ALA A 83 8.04 6.31 8.24
N TRP A 84 7.64 5.03 8.27
CA TRP A 84 8.44 3.92 8.75
C TRP A 84 8.96 2.97 7.65
N GLY A 85 8.69 3.27 6.37
CA GLY A 85 9.09 2.42 5.24
C GLY A 85 8.50 1.01 5.30
N VAL A 86 7.26 0.86 5.75
CA VAL A 86 6.58 -0.44 5.86
C VAL A 86 5.82 -0.73 4.58
N CYS A 87 6.31 -1.70 3.80
CA CYS A 87 5.70 -2.15 2.54
C CYS A 87 5.62 -1.08 1.43
N VAL A 88 6.21 0.09 1.64
CA VAL A 88 6.35 1.20 0.69
C VAL A 88 7.73 1.84 0.88
N GLU A 89 8.19 2.60 -0.12
CA GLU A 89 9.39 3.43 0.05
C GLU A 89 9.18 4.47 1.15
N GLN A 90 10.20 4.69 1.98
CA GLN A 90 10.09 5.62 3.10
C GLN A 90 10.06 7.06 2.59
N ASP A 91 9.03 7.79 3.02
CA ASP A 91 8.88 9.23 2.79
C ASP A 91 8.21 9.86 4.01
N VAL A 92 9.02 10.43 4.89
CA VAL A 92 8.56 10.95 6.18
C VAL A 92 7.68 12.19 6.00
N GLU A 93 7.99 13.05 5.03
CA GLU A 93 7.24 14.29 4.77
C GLU A 93 5.85 13.96 4.23
N LEU A 94 5.78 13.08 3.22
CA LEU A 94 4.50 12.61 2.71
C LEU A 94 3.73 11.81 3.76
N GLY A 95 4.44 11.05 4.60
CA GLY A 95 3.84 10.31 5.71
C GLY A 95 3.13 11.23 6.70
N LEU A 96 3.82 12.29 7.13
CA LEU A 96 3.27 13.30 8.02
C LEU A 96 2.07 14.02 7.39
N TYR A 97 2.14 14.37 6.11
CA TYR A 97 1.03 14.98 5.38
C TYR A 97 -0.27 14.16 5.47
N TYR A 98 -0.21 12.84 5.26
CA TYR A 98 -1.40 11.99 5.38
C TYR A 98 -1.88 11.83 6.83
N MET A 99 -0.97 11.79 7.81
CA MET A 99 -1.36 11.78 9.23
C MET A 99 -2.07 13.09 9.64
N GLU A 100 -1.59 14.23 9.16
CA GLU A 100 -2.21 15.53 9.41
C GLU A 100 -3.60 15.63 8.75
N ASN A 101 -3.77 15.13 7.52
CA ASN A 101 -5.09 15.03 6.89
C ASN A 101 -6.05 14.17 7.73
N ALA A 102 -5.60 12.99 8.18
CA ALA A 102 -6.42 12.13 9.03
C ALA A 102 -6.83 12.84 10.34
N ALA A 103 -5.91 13.61 10.94
CA ALA A 103 -6.18 14.42 12.13
C ALA A 103 -7.19 15.53 11.85
N GLN A 104 -7.06 16.24 10.72
CA GLN A 104 -8.01 17.27 10.29
C GLN A 104 -9.42 16.73 10.05
N GLN A 105 -9.52 15.48 9.59
CA GLN A 105 -10.80 14.77 9.43
C GLN A 105 -11.36 14.23 10.76
N GLY A 106 -10.67 14.43 11.88
CA GLY A 106 -11.15 14.12 13.22
C GLY A 106 -10.84 12.69 13.70
N LEU A 107 -9.89 11.98 13.09
CA LEU A 107 -9.45 10.68 13.61
C LEU A 107 -8.71 10.89 14.94
N PRO A 108 -9.21 10.37 16.08
CA PRO A 108 -8.61 10.66 17.39
C PRO A 108 -7.16 10.19 17.53
N ALA A 109 -6.84 9.01 16.99
CA ALA A 109 -5.47 8.49 17.01
C ALA A 109 -4.49 9.37 16.21
N ALA A 110 -4.95 9.97 15.10
CA ALA A 110 -4.13 10.90 14.33
C ALA A 110 -3.89 12.20 15.09
N LEU A 111 -4.93 12.76 15.72
CA LEU A 111 -4.81 13.97 16.55
C LEU A 111 -3.81 13.77 17.70
N GLU A 112 -3.89 12.62 18.37
CA GLU A 112 -2.96 12.26 19.45
C GLU A 112 -1.53 12.14 18.92
N GLN A 113 -1.32 11.39 17.82
CA GLN A 113 -0.01 11.23 17.20
C GLN A 113 0.63 12.56 16.78
N ILE A 114 -0.11 13.40 16.06
CA ILE A 114 0.35 14.72 15.60
C ILE A 114 0.65 15.62 16.79
N GLY A 115 -0.20 15.59 17.82
CA GLY A 115 0.04 16.31 19.08
C GLY A 115 1.38 15.94 19.71
N ARG A 116 1.75 14.66 19.74
CA ARG A 116 3.06 14.21 20.26
C ARG A 116 4.25 14.61 19.39
N TYR A 117 4.06 14.78 18.08
CA TYR A 117 5.13 15.21 17.19
C TYR A 117 5.49 16.69 17.36
N TYR A 118 4.50 17.51 17.72
CA TYR A 118 4.66 18.97 17.85
C TYR A 118 4.74 19.48 19.30
N SER A 119 4.71 18.59 20.30
CA SER A 119 4.89 18.92 21.73
C SER A 119 6.36 18.93 22.14
#